data_AF-A0A1G9MW76-F1
#
_entry.id   AF-A0A1G9MW76-F1
#
_cell.length_a   1.000
_cell.length_b   1.000
_cell.length_c   1.000
_cell.angle_alpha   90.00
_cell.angle_beta   90.00
_cell.angle_gamma   90.00
#
_symmetry.space_group_name_H-M   'P 1'
#
loop_
_entity.id
_entity.type
_entity.pdbx_description
1 polymer ?
#
loop_
_entity_poly.entity_id
_entity_poly.type
_entity_poly.pdbx_seq_one_letter_code
_entity_poly.pdbx_strand_id
1 'polypeptide(L)'
;MEGLTKYIKVDRFRFLSSLHTTARQLRICSEIISEIGSGIKLERNILVSLTNWSSEKEQLDESYRNSKGKITENSKPTSSFNHYIDLCKSLDLISGFNGTVSNTRLSFLLLSFISTKTEKDNLLNSEKCFYFFILLAYDSDGIFLVLDILQRGVLNQISLQQTFQDSLNIRLTAKRELSSGFIKNQINEKFRTINYIWTKPQKYAEHLLIPRCEWLNQLNLVSIEKRKGSTAYFLTPEGEKMIELLPCLEATNITDIDKSWVSSSTFTLFSKLFLKAFQSLNELPFNEKIRLVGISLGKSLSAVKSSSLFKIPAFESVLFVCIDLLSSNSIVANFDDIHLLLDDGISYGGRHYSIKSKGRANESYITVTLLQ
;
A
#
# COMPACT_ATOMS: atom_id res chain seq x y z
N MET A 1 -15.11 21.56 -14.47
CA MET A 1 -14.50 21.70 -13.13
C MET A 1 -13.12 22.27 -13.34
N GLU A 2 -12.99 23.59 -13.20
CA GLU A 2 -11.67 24.23 -13.10
C GLU A 2 -11.05 23.74 -11.79
N GLY A 3 -10.11 22.81 -11.91
CA GLY A 3 -9.40 22.24 -10.78
C GLY A 3 -8.48 23.30 -10.21
N LEU A 4 -8.86 23.88 -9.07
CA LEU A 4 -7.88 24.42 -8.13
C LEU A 4 -6.87 23.30 -7.90
N THR A 5 -5.68 23.42 -8.49
CA THR A 5 -4.56 22.53 -8.21
C THR A 5 -4.33 22.63 -6.71
N LYS A 6 -4.80 21.62 -5.97
CA LYS A 6 -4.73 21.63 -4.51
C LYS A 6 -3.28 21.41 -4.15
N TYR A 7 -2.57 22.51 -3.86
CA TYR A 7 -1.19 22.44 -3.40
C TYR A 7 -1.12 21.65 -2.09
N ILE A 8 -0.16 20.74 -2.02
CA ILE A 8 0.07 19.89 -0.84
C ILE A 8 1.24 20.44 -0.03
N LYS A 9 1.10 20.37 1.30
CA LYS A 9 2.18 20.68 2.24
C LYS A 9 2.97 19.42 2.56
N VAL A 10 4.29 19.54 2.69
CA VAL A 10 5.12 18.40 3.09
C VAL A 10 4.90 18.09 4.57
N ASP A 11 4.26 16.95 4.85
CA ASP A 11 4.00 16.49 6.22
C ASP A 11 4.92 15.35 6.66
N ARG A 12 5.48 14.58 5.71
CA ARG A 12 6.38 13.44 5.95
C ARG A 12 7.28 13.17 4.75
N PHE A 13 8.39 12.49 5.01
CA PHE A 13 9.20 11.80 3.99
C PHE A 13 8.87 10.30 4.04
N ARG A 14 8.04 9.83 3.09
CA ARG A 14 7.51 8.47 2.99
C ARG A 14 8.38 7.64 2.05
N PHE A 15 9.52 7.17 2.56
CA PHE A 15 10.49 6.42 1.76
C PHE A 15 11.00 5.20 2.51
N LEU A 16 10.69 4.00 2.01
CA LEU A 16 11.24 2.74 2.51
C LEU A 16 12.71 2.63 2.12
N SER A 17 13.59 2.79 3.11
CA SER A 17 15.04 2.73 2.92
C SER A 17 15.61 1.32 2.94
N SER A 18 14.98 0.41 3.69
CA SER A 18 15.41 -0.98 3.90
C SER A 18 14.75 -1.92 2.90
N LEU A 19 14.88 -1.63 1.61
CA LEU A 19 14.45 -2.54 0.54
C LEU A 19 15.62 -3.35 0.00
N HIS A 20 15.31 -4.54 -0.48
CA HIS A 20 16.24 -5.39 -1.18
C HIS A 20 15.70 -5.75 -2.56
N THR A 21 16.60 -5.95 -3.53
CA THR A 21 16.27 -6.30 -4.92
C THR A 21 15.40 -7.53 -5.07
N THR A 22 15.29 -8.37 -4.04
CA THR A 22 14.55 -9.64 -4.08
C THR A 22 13.13 -9.54 -3.53
N ALA A 23 12.75 -8.45 -2.85
CA ALA A 23 11.41 -8.25 -2.32
C ALA A 23 10.45 -7.67 -3.39
N ARG A 24 10.28 -8.38 -4.51
CA ARG A 24 9.60 -7.89 -5.73
C ARG A 24 8.10 -8.17 -5.81
N GLN A 25 7.60 -9.13 -5.04
CA GLN A 25 6.24 -9.66 -5.19
C GLN A 25 5.39 -9.36 -3.97
N LEU A 26 4.44 -8.43 -4.09
CA LEU A 26 3.52 -8.09 -3.00
C LEU A 26 2.68 -9.28 -2.57
N ARG A 27 2.37 -10.21 -3.49
CA ARG A 27 1.66 -11.45 -3.17
C ARG A 27 2.35 -12.23 -2.05
N ILE A 28 3.69 -12.28 -2.03
CA ILE A 28 4.43 -13.01 -1.01
C ILE A 28 4.17 -12.41 0.39
N CYS A 29 3.97 -11.10 0.50
CA CYS A 29 3.55 -10.47 1.75
C CYS A 29 2.16 -10.98 2.20
N SER A 30 1.21 -11.14 1.27
CA SER A 30 -0.12 -11.72 1.56
C SER A 30 -0.02 -13.18 2.03
N GLU A 31 0.86 -13.97 1.43
CA GLU A 31 1.08 -15.37 1.82
C GLU A 31 1.74 -15.46 3.22
N ILE A 32 2.70 -14.58 3.54
CA ILE A 32 3.27 -14.47 4.90
C ILE A 32 2.17 -14.17 5.93
N ILE A 33 1.30 -13.21 5.64
CA ILE A 33 0.19 -12.82 6.53
C ILE A 33 -0.79 -13.99 6.72
N SER A 34 -1.12 -14.68 5.63
CA SER A 34 -1.99 -15.88 5.66
C SER A 34 -1.37 -16.98 6.51
N GLU A 35 -0.08 -17.25 6.31
CA GLU A 35 0.65 -18.26 7.06
C GLU A 35 0.69 -17.91 8.55
N ILE A 36 0.95 -16.66 8.95
CA ILE A 36 0.90 -16.26 10.37
C ILE A 36 -0.50 -16.49 10.96
N GLY A 37 -1.55 -16.15 10.21
CA GLY A 37 -2.94 -16.30 10.61
C GLY A 37 -3.29 -15.47 11.85
N SER A 38 -3.99 -16.07 12.80
CA SER A 38 -4.45 -15.38 14.02
C SER A 38 -3.44 -15.40 15.18
N GLY A 39 -2.35 -16.16 15.08
CA GLY A 39 -1.42 -16.41 16.18
C GLY A 39 -0.10 -15.66 16.10
N ILE A 40 0.84 -16.12 16.94
CA ILE A 40 2.26 -15.81 16.86
C ILE A 40 2.94 -17.04 16.27
N LYS A 41 3.82 -16.85 15.27
CA LYS A 41 4.58 -17.94 14.64
C LYS A 41 6.08 -17.66 14.68
N LEU A 42 6.87 -18.73 14.77
CA LEU A 42 8.33 -18.64 14.57
C LEU A 42 8.61 -18.40 13.09
N GLU A 43 9.53 -17.47 12.77
CA GLU A 43 9.89 -17.15 11.39
C GLU A 43 10.35 -18.39 10.60
N ARG A 44 11.06 -19.32 11.26
CA ARG A 44 11.48 -20.60 10.64
C ARG A 44 10.31 -21.46 10.18
N ASN A 45 9.19 -21.45 10.91
CA ASN A 45 8.02 -22.28 10.57
C ASN A 45 7.33 -21.69 9.33
N ILE A 46 7.28 -20.36 9.24
CA ILE A 46 6.76 -19.65 8.07
C ILE A 46 7.63 -19.93 6.85
N LEU A 47 8.96 -19.89 6.99
CA LEU A 47 9.89 -20.22 5.90
C LEU A 47 9.64 -21.62 5.36
N VAL A 48 9.47 -22.63 6.23
CA VAL A 48 9.20 -24.01 5.80
C VAL A 48 7.89 -24.08 5.02
N SER A 49 6.79 -23.52 5.56
CA SER A 49 5.49 -23.52 4.88
C SER A 49 5.54 -22.81 3.51
N LEU A 50 6.13 -21.62 3.46
CA LEU A 50 6.22 -20.84 2.23
C LEU A 50 7.21 -21.41 1.22
N THR A 51 8.22 -22.16 1.66
CA THR A 51 9.08 -22.92 0.75
C THR A 51 8.29 -24.00 0.02
N ASN A 52 7.42 -24.73 0.73
CA ASN A 52 6.55 -25.73 0.13
C ASN A 52 5.58 -25.08 -0.86
N TRP A 53 4.85 -24.05 -0.43
CA TRP A 53 3.95 -23.27 -1.28
C TRP A 53 4.66 -22.73 -2.54
N SER A 54 5.84 -22.13 -2.37
CA SER A 54 6.60 -21.56 -3.49
C SER A 54 7.06 -22.65 -4.46
N SER A 55 7.48 -23.81 -3.95
CA SER A 55 7.89 -24.95 -4.78
C SER A 55 6.71 -25.51 -5.59
N GLU A 56 5.52 -25.61 -4.98
CA GLU A 56 4.29 -26.00 -5.67
C GLU A 56 3.92 -24.98 -6.75
N LYS A 57 4.02 -23.67 -6.45
CA LYS A 57 3.77 -22.61 -7.43
C LYS A 57 4.76 -22.62 -8.59
N GLU A 58 6.05 -22.91 -8.36
CA GLU A 58 7.03 -23.06 -9.45
C GLU A 58 6.65 -24.19 -10.43
N GLN A 59 5.98 -25.23 -9.96
CA GLN A 59 5.55 -26.35 -10.81
C GLN A 59 4.27 -26.03 -11.59
N LEU A 60 3.33 -25.32 -10.96
CA LEU A 60 1.99 -25.11 -11.48
C LEU A 60 1.81 -23.79 -12.26
N ASP A 61 2.64 -22.77 -12.01
CA ASP A 61 2.50 -21.43 -12.57
C ASP A 61 3.80 -21.00 -13.27
N GLU A 62 3.77 -20.98 -14.61
CA GLU A 62 4.91 -20.55 -15.44
C GLU A 62 5.30 -19.09 -15.20
N SER A 63 4.34 -18.22 -14.95
CA SER A 63 4.60 -16.80 -14.66
C SER A 63 5.39 -16.68 -13.36
N TYR A 64 4.94 -17.39 -12.31
CA TYR A 64 5.65 -17.44 -11.03
C TYR A 64 7.04 -18.09 -11.17
N ARG A 65 7.15 -19.22 -11.87
CA ARG A 65 8.43 -19.90 -12.10
C ARG A 65 9.50 -18.98 -12.72
N ASN A 66 9.08 -18.15 -13.66
CA ASN A 66 9.92 -17.20 -14.41
C ASN A 66 10.05 -15.82 -13.74
N SER A 67 9.38 -15.61 -12.60
CA SER A 67 9.43 -14.38 -11.83
C SER A 67 10.72 -14.27 -11.02
N LYS A 68 11.18 -13.04 -10.78
CA LYS A 68 12.29 -12.78 -9.86
C LYS A 68 11.75 -12.52 -8.45
N GLY A 69 12.57 -12.79 -7.44
CA GLY A 69 12.18 -12.56 -6.04
C GLY A 69 11.19 -13.59 -5.49
N LYS A 70 11.11 -14.77 -6.11
CA LYS A 70 10.43 -15.94 -5.55
C LYS A 70 11.18 -16.47 -4.32
N ILE A 71 10.47 -17.18 -3.44
CA ILE A 71 11.07 -17.76 -2.22
C ILE A 71 11.95 -18.96 -2.55
N THR A 72 11.62 -19.72 -3.59
CA THR A 72 12.39 -20.88 -4.04
C THR A 72 12.99 -20.68 -5.43
N GLU A 73 14.06 -21.40 -5.74
CA GLU A 73 14.60 -21.58 -7.08
C GLU A 73 14.87 -23.06 -7.29
N ASN A 74 14.16 -23.70 -8.23
CA ASN A 74 14.17 -25.15 -8.41
C ASN A 74 13.87 -25.88 -7.08
N SER A 75 12.81 -25.45 -6.39
CA SER A 75 12.36 -25.98 -5.10
C SER A 75 13.37 -25.82 -3.93
N LYS A 76 14.43 -25.03 -4.10
CA LYS A 76 15.40 -24.73 -3.02
C LYS A 76 15.15 -23.34 -2.44
N PRO A 77 15.15 -23.16 -1.11
CA PRO A 77 14.99 -21.84 -0.50
C PRO A 77 16.03 -20.83 -0.99
N THR A 78 15.60 -19.59 -1.17
CA THR A 78 16.45 -18.43 -1.49
C THR A 78 16.53 -17.49 -0.29
N SER A 79 17.45 -16.52 -0.32
CA SER A 79 17.53 -15.48 0.70
C SER A 79 16.36 -14.48 0.66
N SER A 80 15.48 -14.54 -0.35
CA SER A 80 14.37 -13.60 -0.55
C SER A 80 13.40 -13.56 0.64
N PHE A 81 13.21 -14.67 1.35
CA PHE A 81 12.27 -14.76 2.48
C PHE A 81 12.54 -13.70 3.55
N ASN A 82 13.79 -13.56 4.01
CA ASN A 82 14.14 -12.58 5.04
C ASN A 82 13.82 -11.15 4.59
N HIS A 83 14.05 -10.85 3.31
CA HIS A 83 13.74 -9.53 2.75
C HIS A 83 12.23 -9.26 2.67
N TYR A 84 11.39 -10.27 2.49
CA TYR A 84 9.94 -10.11 2.60
C TYR A 84 9.47 -9.94 4.05
N ILE A 85 10.12 -10.62 5.01
CA ILE A 85 9.86 -10.37 6.43
C ILE A 85 10.19 -8.91 6.79
N ASP A 86 11.34 -8.40 6.33
CA ASP A 86 11.72 -7.01 6.55
C ASP A 86 10.77 -6.03 5.85
N LEU A 87 10.31 -6.34 4.63
CA LEU A 87 9.31 -5.55 3.93
C LEU A 87 7.98 -5.52 4.70
N CYS A 88 7.46 -6.67 5.14
CA CYS A 88 6.24 -6.75 5.93
C CYS A 88 6.34 -5.96 7.24
N LYS A 89 7.50 -5.99 7.92
CA LYS A 89 7.77 -5.15 9.11
C LYS A 89 7.77 -3.66 8.74
N SER A 90 8.41 -3.30 7.63
CA SER A 90 8.53 -1.90 7.17
C SER A 90 7.19 -1.29 6.72
N LEU A 91 6.28 -2.13 6.24
CA LEU A 91 4.90 -1.76 5.88
C LEU A 91 3.92 -1.86 7.06
N ASP A 92 4.42 -2.12 8.28
CA ASP A 92 3.62 -2.31 9.49
C ASP A 92 2.54 -3.41 9.36
N LEU A 93 2.84 -4.45 8.58
CA LEU A 93 1.98 -5.61 8.37
C LEU A 93 2.26 -6.67 9.44
N ILE A 94 3.51 -6.83 9.87
CA ILE A 94 3.86 -7.78 10.93
C ILE A 94 4.71 -7.10 12.01
N SER A 95 4.53 -7.54 13.25
CA SER A 95 5.41 -7.22 14.36
C SER A 95 6.29 -8.43 14.67
N GLY A 96 7.54 -8.21 15.06
CA GLY A 96 8.48 -9.28 15.38
C GLY A 96 9.18 -9.08 16.72
N PHE A 97 9.36 -10.18 17.46
CA PHE A 97 10.12 -10.20 18.72
C PHE A 97 10.79 -11.57 18.90
N ASN A 98 12.10 -11.59 19.15
CA ASN A 98 12.88 -12.81 19.40
C ASN A 98 12.65 -13.95 18.39
N GLY A 99 12.64 -13.64 17.09
CA GLY A 99 12.45 -14.63 16.00
C GLY A 99 11.01 -15.16 15.86
N THR A 100 10.07 -14.61 16.65
CA THR A 100 8.63 -14.79 16.43
C THR A 100 8.05 -13.58 15.73
N VAL A 101 7.00 -13.79 14.94
CA VAL A 101 6.24 -12.75 14.27
C VAL A 101 4.74 -12.93 14.48
N SER A 102 4.01 -11.82 14.44
CA SER A 102 2.56 -11.79 14.53
C SER A 102 1.97 -10.74 13.59
N ASN A 103 0.74 -10.96 13.13
CA ASN A 103 0.04 -10.02 12.29
C ASN A 103 -0.35 -8.76 13.08
N THR A 104 -0.15 -7.59 12.50
CA THR A 104 -0.70 -6.33 13.01
C THR A 104 -2.19 -6.22 12.69
N ARG A 105 -2.85 -5.17 13.19
CA ARG A 105 -4.26 -4.89 12.86
C ARG A 105 -4.49 -4.65 11.37
N LEU A 106 -3.52 -4.02 10.68
CA LEU A 106 -3.54 -3.84 9.24
C LEU A 106 -3.53 -5.17 8.48
N SER A 107 -2.72 -6.13 8.95
CA SER A 107 -2.70 -7.46 8.35
C SER A 107 -3.96 -8.26 8.57
N PHE A 108 -4.63 -8.10 9.72
CA PHE A 108 -5.93 -8.74 9.91
C PHE A 108 -7.00 -8.25 8.94
N LEU A 109 -6.96 -6.96 8.60
CA LEU A 109 -7.78 -6.41 7.54
C LEU A 109 -7.44 -7.06 6.19
N LEU A 110 -6.16 -7.13 5.78
CA LEU A 110 -5.80 -7.80 4.53
C LEU A 110 -6.19 -9.29 4.54
N LEU A 111 -5.98 -9.98 5.65
CA LEU A 111 -6.33 -11.40 5.84
C LEU A 111 -7.81 -11.68 5.54
N SER A 112 -8.69 -10.75 5.91
CA SER A 112 -10.13 -10.87 5.66
C SER A 112 -10.50 -10.80 4.17
N PHE A 113 -9.67 -10.16 3.34
CA PHE A 113 -9.89 -10.04 1.89
C PHE A 113 -9.22 -11.17 1.08
N ILE A 114 -8.17 -11.80 1.61
CA ILE A 114 -7.43 -12.86 0.91
C ILE A 114 -7.95 -14.27 1.24
N SER A 115 -8.75 -14.41 2.30
CA SER A 115 -9.35 -15.70 2.69
C SER A 115 -10.30 -16.28 1.62
N THR A 116 -10.78 -15.45 0.69
CA THR A 116 -11.66 -15.85 -0.41
C THR A 116 -10.93 -16.18 -1.70
N LYS A 117 -9.59 -16.19 -1.70
CA LYS A 117 -8.76 -16.30 -2.89
C LYS A 117 -8.76 -17.71 -3.48
N THR A 118 -8.83 -17.83 -4.80
CA THR A 118 -8.58 -19.10 -5.49
C THR A 118 -7.11 -19.25 -5.86
N GLU A 119 -6.60 -20.48 -5.98
CA GLU A 119 -5.17 -20.73 -6.19
C GLU A 119 -4.56 -20.05 -7.43
N LYS A 120 -5.38 -19.72 -8.43
CA LYS A 120 -4.97 -19.14 -9.71
C LYS A 120 -4.83 -17.62 -9.71
N ASP A 121 -5.30 -16.95 -8.67
CA ASP A 121 -5.36 -15.49 -8.69
C ASP A 121 -4.00 -14.86 -8.38
N ASN A 122 -3.65 -13.81 -9.14
CA ASN A 122 -2.68 -12.79 -8.74
C ASN A 122 -3.24 -12.01 -7.53
N LEU A 123 -2.88 -10.74 -7.34
CA LEU A 123 -3.55 -9.93 -6.32
C LEU A 123 -5.03 -9.72 -6.69
N LEU A 124 -5.95 -10.03 -5.76
CA LEU A 124 -7.37 -9.67 -5.87
C LEU A 124 -7.53 -8.15 -5.97
N ASN A 125 -8.67 -7.66 -6.48
CA ASN A 125 -8.90 -6.20 -6.54
C ASN A 125 -8.88 -5.53 -5.16
N SER A 126 -9.39 -6.21 -4.13
CA SER A 126 -9.29 -5.77 -2.73
C SER A 126 -7.84 -5.74 -2.25
N GLU A 127 -7.02 -6.76 -2.58
CA GLU A 127 -5.58 -6.76 -2.30
C GLU A 127 -4.86 -5.62 -3.01
N LYS A 128 -5.16 -5.37 -4.29
CA LYS A 128 -4.58 -4.25 -5.05
C LYS A 128 -4.94 -2.92 -4.42
N CYS A 129 -6.21 -2.72 -4.03
CA CYS A 129 -6.64 -1.52 -3.34
C CYS A 129 -5.92 -1.34 -2.00
N PHE A 130 -5.77 -2.42 -1.23
CA PHE A 130 -5.03 -2.41 0.03
C PHE A 130 -3.57 -2.00 -0.18
N TYR A 131 -2.83 -2.69 -1.06
CA TYR A 131 -1.43 -2.38 -1.31
C TYR A 131 -1.24 -1.00 -1.95
N PHE A 132 -2.16 -0.55 -2.81
CA PHE A 132 -2.14 0.81 -3.33
C PHE A 132 -2.21 1.84 -2.20
N PHE A 133 -3.14 1.67 -1.25
CA PHE A 133 -3.24 2.53 -0.07
C PHE A 133 -1.97 2.46 0.80
N ILE A 134 -1.49 1.25 1.12
CA ILE A 134 -0.32 1.06 1.98
C ILE A 134 0.95 1.65 1.36
N LEU A 135 1.19 1.44 0.08
CA LEU A 135 2.37 1.99 -0.60
C LEU A 135 2.33 3.52 -0.67
N LEU A 136 1.15 4.13 -0.88
CA LEU A 136 1.02 5.59 -0.80
C LEU A 136 1.20 6.11 0.64
N ALA A 137 0.75 5.36 1.65
CA ALA A 137 0.89 5.78 3.05
C ALA A 137 2.33 5.69 3.57
N TYR A 138 3.11 4.68 3.15
CA TYR A 138 4.44 4.36 3.69
C TYR A 138 5.60 4.66 2.73
N ASP A 139 5.37 4.69 1.42
CA ASP A 139 6.45 4.73 0.41
C ASP A 139 6.16 5.65 -0.81
N SER A 140 5.28 6.64 -0.67
CA SER A 140 4.90 7.50 -1.80
C SER A 140 6.08 8.22 -2.45
N ASP A 141 7.11 8.64 -1.70
CA ASP A 141 8.28 9.29 -2.29
C ASP A 141 9.06 8.35 -3.22
N GLY A 142 9.14 7.07 -2.86
CA GLY A 142 9.78 6.06 -3.68
C GLY A 142 8.94 5.70 -4.92
N ILE A 143 7.62 5.58 -4.74
CA ILE A 143 6.68 5.30 -5.83
C ILE A 143 6.66 6.44 -6.85
N PHE A 144 6.47 7.67 -6.39
CA PHE A 144 6.39 8.84 -7.29
C PHE A 144 7.71 9.09 -8.01
N LEU A 145 8.85 8.82 -7.36
CA LEU A 145 10.14 8.86 -8.04
C LEU A 145 10.21 7.90 -9.24
N VAL A 146 9.70 6.67 -9.11
CA VAL A 146 9.66 5.72 -10.23
C VAL A 146 8.77 6.25 -11.34
N LEU A 147 7.58 6.74 -11.00
CA LEU A 147 6.61 7.27 -11.96
C LEU A 147 7.19 8.47 -12.73
N ASP A 148 7.78 9.44 -12.05
CA ASP A 148 8.42 10.62 -12.67
C ASP A 148 9.56 10.25 -13.62
N ILE A 149 10.38 9.26 -13.26
CA ILE A 149 11.49 8.82 -14.11
C ILE A 149 10.93 8.17 -15.39
N LEU A 150 9.91 7.31 -15.25
CA LEU A 150 9.29 6.60 -16.37
C LEU A 150 8.38 7.49 -17.23
N GLN A 151 7.90 8.62 -16.71
CA GLN A 151 7.15 9.61 -17.49
C GLN A 151 7.96 10.17 -18.67
N ARG A 152 9.30 10.10 -18.60
CA ARG A 152 10.20 10.54 -19.67
C ARG A 152 10.24 9.58 -20.87
N GLY A 153 9.63 8.40 -20.75
CA GLY A 153 9.53 7.40 -21.80
C GLY A 153 10.04 6.02 -21.37
N VAL A 154 10.21 5.15 -22.37
CA VAL A 154 10.66 3.76 -22.16
C VAL A 154 12.12 3.75 -21.74
N LEU A 155 12.42 3.19 -20.57
CA LEU A 155 13.77 3.09 -20.02
C LEU A 155 14.17 1.64 -19.80
N ASN A 156 15.42 1.31 -20.10
CA ASN A 156 15.99 0.03 -19.67
C ASN A 156 16.48 0.12 -18.21
N GLN A 157 16.75 -1.04 -17.60
CA GLN A 157 17.20 -1.12 -16.20
C GLN A 157 18.45 -0.25 -15.90
N ILE A 158 19.42 -0.22 -16.81
CA ILE A 158 20.68 0.52 -16.60
C ILE A 158 20.39 2.02 -16.60
N SER A 159 19.64 2.52 -17.58
CA SER A 159 19.23 3.92 -17.67
C SER A 159 18.42 4.35 -16.44
N LEU A 160 17.48 3.52 -16.00
CA LEU A 160 16.69 3.76 -14.79
C LEU A 160 17.59 3.94 -13.55
N GLN A 161 18.58 3.06 -13.36
CA GLN A 161 19.54 3.14 -12.25
C GLN A 161 20.46 4.36 -12.35
N GLN A 162 20.88 4.75 -13.56
CA GLN A 162 21.74 5.92 -13.79
C GLN A 162 21.04 7.23 -13.45
N THR A 163 19.75 7.35 -13.80
CA THR A 163 18.95 8.56 -13.53
C THR A 163 18.45 8.71 -12.09
N PHE A 164 18.62 7.66 -11.26
CA PHE A 164 18.06 7.60 -9.91
C PHE A 164 18.53 8.72 -9.01
N GLN A 165 19.84 8.91 -8.90
CA GLN A 165 20.44 9.84 -7.94
C GLN A 165 19.98 11.27 -8.21
N ASP A 166 20.06 11.71 -9.46
CA ASP A 166 19.67 13.06 -9.86
C ASP A 166 18.18 13.30 -9.63
N SER A 167 17.33 12.34 -10.03
CA SER A 167 15.88 12.47 -9.87
C SER A 167 15.45 12.48 -8.40
N LEU A 168 16.12 11.68 -7.55
CA LEU A 168 15.87 11.70 -6.12
C LEU A 168 16.39 13.00 -5.49
N ASN A 169 17.56 13.51 -5.89
CA ASN A 169 18.09 14.78 -5.39
C ASN A 169 17.19 15.98 -5.72
N ILE A 170 16.60 16.01 -6.92
CA ILE A 170 15.61 17.02 -7.32
C ILE A 170 14.41 16.99 -6.36
N ARG A 171 13.83 15.80 -6.15
CA ARG A 171 12.70 15.61 -5.22
C ARG A 171 13.04 15.99 -3.78
N LEU A 172 14.19 15.55 -3.29
CA LEU A 172 14.64 15.87 -1.93
C LEU A 172 14.82 17.38 -1.76
N THR A 173 15.34 18.08 -2.76
CA THR A 173 15.53 19.53 -2.71
C THR A 173 14.19 20.26 -2.68
N ALA A 174 13.26 19.91 -3.58
CA ALA A 174 11.91 20.48 -3.59
C ALA A 174 11.18 20.26 -2.25
N LYS A 175 11.20 19.03 -1.70
CA LYS A 175 10.58 18.75 -0.40
C LYS A 175 11.27 19.49 0.74
N ARG A 176 12.60 19.58 0.73
CA ARG A 176 13.38 20.23 1.80
C ARG A 176 13.02 21.70 1.97
N GLU A 177 12.75 22.40 0.87
CA GLU A 177 12.41 23.82 0.86
C GLU A 177 11.04 24.10 1.50
N LEU A 178 10.11 23.15 1.37
CA LEU A 178 8.73 23.25 1.86
C LEU A 178 8.48 22.49 3.17
N SER A 179 9.52 21.87 3.75
CA SER A 179 9.41 21.01 4.94
C SER A 179 9.64 21.76 6.26
N SER A 180 8.95 21.29 7.31
CA SER A 180 9.25 21.68 8.69
C SER A 180 10.59 21.10 9.19
N GLY A 181 11.12 21.60 10.30
CA GLY A 181 12.46 21.25 10.80
C GLY A 181 12.72 19.74 10.99
N PHE A 182 11.77 18.99 11.56
CA PHE A 182 11.93 17.55 11.77
C PHE A 182 12.03 16.78 10.45
N ILE A 183 11.12 17.06 9.51
CA ILE A 183 11.09 16.40 8.20
C ILE A 183 12.34 16.80 7.39
N LYS A 184 12.73 18.08 7.48
CA LYS A 184 13.94 18.61 6.85
C LYS A 184 15.19 17.86 7.31
N ASN A 185 15.28 17.47 8.58
CA ASN A 185 16.38 16.65 9.08
C ASN A 185 16.40 15.25 8.45
N GLN A 186 15.25 14.57 8.37
CA GLN A 186 15.16 13.26 7.69
C GLN A 186 15.59 13.35 6.21
N ILE A 187 15.14 14.40 5.52
CA ILE A 187 15.52 14.67 4.13
C ILE A 187 17.03 14.94 4.02
N ASN A 188 17.60 15.74 4.92
CA ASN A 188 19.04 16.05 4.93
C ASN A 188 19.89 14.79 5.20
N GLU A 189 19.48 13.92 6.11
CA GLU A 189 20.15 12.65 6.36
C GLU A 189 20.14 11.76 5.12
N LYS A 190 19.00 11.69 4.43
CA LYS A 190 18.89 10.93 3.18
C LYS A 190 19.74 11.53 2.06
N PHE A 191 19.69 12.84 1.89
CA PHE A 191 20.51 13.59 0.94
C PHE A 191 22.00 13.35 1.20
N ARG A 192 22.42 13.39 2.48
CA ARG A 192 23.81 13.11 2.86
C ARG A 192 24.21 11.68 2.51
N THR A 193 23.33 10.73 2.80
CA THR A 193 23.59 9.30 2.53
C THR A 193 23.81 9.06 1.04
N ILE A 194 22.96 9.61 0.18
CA ILE A 194 23.05 9.42 -1.27
C ILE A 194 24.30 10.07 -1.85
N ASN A 195 24.61 11.31 -1.45
CA ASN A 195 25.65 12.09 -2.10
C ASN A 195 27.05 11.87 -1.53
N TYR A 196 27.18 11.41 -0.28
CA TYR A 196 28.48 11.29 0.38
C TYR A 196 28.80 9.89 0.92
N ILE A 197 27.81 9.04 1.17
CA ILE A 197 28.03 7.69 1.72
C ILE A 197 28.03 6.63 0.62
N TRP A 198 27.16 6.77 -0.38
CA TRP A 198 27.07 5.80 -1.47
C TRP A 198 28.23 5.91 -2.44
N THR A 199 29.04 4.86 -2.50
CA THR A 199 30.18 4.76 -3.44
C THR A 199 29.78 4.29 -4.83
N LYS A 200 28.64 3.59 -4.97
CA LYS A 200 28.10 3.07 -6.24
C LYS A 200 26.58 3.26 -6.30
N PRO A 201 26.09 4.49 -6.53
CA PRO A 201 24.65 4.82 -6.49
C PRO A 201 23.77 3.89 -7.33
N GLN A 202 24.26 3.42 -8.48
CA GLN A 202 23.52 2.53 -9.38
C GLN A 202 23.21 1.16 -8.74
N LYS A 203 24.13 0.63 -7.92
CA LYS A 203 23.88 -0.62 -7.18
C LYS A 203 22.78 -0.42 -6.14
N TYR A 204 22.84 0.67 -5.37
CA TYR A 204 21.79 1.00 -4.40
C TYR A 204 20.45 1.26 -5.08
N ALA A 205 20.47 1.95 -6.24
CA ALA A 205 19.28 2.19 -7.04
C ALA A 205 18.62 0.87 -7.48
N GLU A 206 19.38 -0.20 -7.72
CA GLU A 206 18.79 -1.51 -8.02
C GLU A 206 17.91 -2.01 -6.86
N HIS A 207 18.43 -1.97 -5.63
CA HIS A 207 17.69 -2.42 -4.44
C HIS A 207 16.46 -1.56 -4.13
N LEU A 208 16.44 -0.31 -4.59
CA LEU A 208 15.37 0.65 -4.30
C LEU A 208 14.33 0.75 -5.42
N LEU A 209 14.74 0.87 -6.67
CA LEU A 209 13.82 1.09 -7.79
C LEU A 209 13.18 -0.19 -8.30
N ILE A 210 13.95 -1.27 -8.41
CA ILE A 210 13.47 -2.47 -9.09
C ILE A 210 12.31 -3.13 -8.34
N PRO A 211 12.36 -3.30 -6.99
CA PRO A 211 11.18 -3.76 -6.25
C PRO A 211 9.94 -2.91 -6.50
N ARG A 212 10.09 -1.58 -6.49
CA ARG A 212 8.98 -0.64 -6.71
C ARG A 212 8.40 -0.74 -8.12
N CYS A 213 9.24 -0.90 -9.15
CA CYS A 213 8.76 -1.14 -10.51
C CYS A 213 7.92 -2.44 -10.59
N GLU A 214 8.35 -3.50 -9.91
CA GLU A 214 7.67 -4.78 -9.87
C GLU A 214 6.36 -4.72 -9.07
N TRP A 215 6.32 -3.93 -7.99
CA TRP A 215 5.08 -3.63 -7.24
C TRP A 215 4.09 -2.85 -8.09
N LEU A 216 4.55 -1.80 -8.78
CA LEU A 216 3.72 -1.00 -9.68
C LEU A 216 3.23 -1.81 -10.87
N ASN A 217 4.01 -2.78 -11.35
CA ASN A 217 3.55 -3.74 -12.36
C ASN A 217 2.43 -4.65 -11.84
N GLN A 218 2.52 -5.14 -10.60
CA GLN A 218 1.42 -5.90 -9.98
C GLN A 218 0.15 -5.05 -9.78
N LEU A 219 0.30 -3.74 -9.65
CA LEU A 219 -0.79 -2.77 -9.59
C LEU A 219 -1.23 -2.24 -10.97
N ASN A 220 -0.65 -2.74 -12.07
CA ASN A 220 -0.94 -2.29 -13.44
C ASN A 220 -0.68 -0.79 -13.70
N LEU A 221 0.35 -0.23 -13.09
CA LEU A 221 0.79 1.17 -13.27
C LEU A 221 2.07 1.28 -14.11
N VAL A 222 2.86 0.20 -14.14
CA VAL A 222 4.10 0.09 -14.91
C VAL A 222 4.05 -1.22 -15.69
N SER A 223 4.50 -1.22 -16.94
CA SER A 223 4.72 -2.43 -17.72
C SER A 223 6.21 -2.78 -17.75
N ILE A 224 6.50 -4.08 -17.71
CA ILE A 224 7.85 -4.63 -17.74
C ILE A 224 7.98 -5.59 -18.94
N GLU A 225 8.79 -5.21 -19.92
CA GLU A 225 9.10 -6.04 -21.09
C GLU A 225 10.50 -6.64 -20.97
N LYS A 226 10.59 -7.97 -21.03
CA LYS A 226 11.87 -8.69 -21.07
C LYS A 226 12.26 -8.94 -22.52
N ARG A 227 13.35 -8.31 -22.98
CA ARG A 227 13.98 -8.53 -24.29
C ARG A 227 15.30 -9.28 -24.11
N LYS A 228 15.85 -9.87 -25.18
CA LYS A 228 17.15 -10.57 -25.13
C LYS A 228 18.22 -9.59 -24.64
N GLY A 229 18.71 -9.79 -23.41
CA GLY A 229 19.76 -8.98 -22.80
C GLY A 229 19.32 -7.66 -22.15
N SER A 230 18.02 -7.31 -22.13
CA SER A 230 17.56 -6.09 -21.47
C SER A 230 16.13 -6.21 -20.93
N THR A 231 15.86 -5.51 -19.83
CA THR A 231 14.50 -5.31 -19.31
C THR A 231 14.14 -3.85 -19.53
N ALA A 232 13.02 -3.61 -20.20
CA ALA A 232 12.44 -2.30 -20.43
C ALA A 232 11.26 -2.05 -19.49
N TYR A 233 11.15 -0.81 -19.02
CA TYR A 233 10.13 -0.32 -18.10
C TYR A 233 9.46 0.90 -18.72
N PHE A 234 8.14 0.98 -18.62
CA PHE A 234 7.36 2.13 -19.09
C PHE A 234 6.02 2.21 -18.35
N LEU A 235 5.40 3.38 -18.33
CA LEU A 235 4.09 3.56 -17.71
C LEU A 235 3.01 2.85 -18.53
N THR A 236 2.01 2.30 -17.84
CA THR A 236 0.73 1.94 -18.46
C THR A 236 -0.13 3.20 -18.63
N PRO A 237 -1.24 3.15 -19.40
CA PRO A 237 -2.21 4.26 -19.43
C PRO A 237 -2.73 4.64 -18.05
N GLU A 238 -2.92 3.66 -17.15
CA GLU A 238 -3.29 3.92 -15.76
C GLU A 238 -2.17 4.61 -14.98
N GLY A 239 -0.90 4.26 -15.24
CA GLY A 239 0.26 4.93 -14.67
C GLY A 239 0.38 6.40 -15.09
N GLU A 240 0.17 6.69 -16.38
CA GLU A 240 0.16 8.07 -16.91
C GLU A 240 -0.99 8.88 -16.27
N LYS A 241 -2.20 8.33 -16.28
CA LYS A 241 -3.38 8.94 -15.66
C LYS A 241 -3.21 9.16 -14.17
N MET A 242 -2.49 8.29 -13.47
CA MET A 242 -2.18 8.46 -12.05
C MET A 242 -1.38 9.74 -11.83
N ILE A 243 -0.34 10.00 -12.62
CA ILE A 243 0.49 11.20 -12.50
C ILE A 243 -0.36 12.46 -12.73
N GLU A 244 -1.25 12.44 -13.73
CA GLU A 244 -2.15 13.58 -14.03
C GLU A 244 -3.13 13.90 -12.90
N LEU A 245 -3.53 12.89 -12.13
CA LEU A 245 -4.49 13.03 -11.03
C LEU A 245 -3.83 13.30 -9.67
N LEU A 246 -2.51 13.15 -9.57
CA LEU A 246 -1.77 13.44 -8.34
C LEU A 246 -1.56 14.95 -8.20
N PRO A 247 -1.67 15.49 -6.98
CA PRO A 247 -1.35 16.89 -6.74
C PRO A 247 0.16 17.10 -6.73
N CYS A 248 0.56 18.36 -6.91
CA CYS A 248 1.95 18.80 -6.84
C CYS A 248 2.22 19.59 -5.55
N LEU A 249 3.48 19.60 -5.15
CA LEU A 249 3.97 20.52 -4.14
C LEU A 249 3.84 21.97 -4.59
N GLU A 250 3.58 22.86 -3.63
CA GLU A 250 3.45 24.29 -3.86
C GLU A 250 4.66 24.86 -4.64
N ALA A 251 4.37 25.60 -5.71
CA ALA A 251 5.39 26.21 -6.58
C ALA A 251 6.39 25.24 -7.25
N THR A 252 6.08 23.95 -7.37
CA THR A 252 6.91 22.99 -8.10
C THR A 252 6.08 22.06 -8.99
N ASN A 253 6.73 21.33 -9.90
CA ASN A 253 6.11 20.26 -10.70
C ASN A 253 6.29 18.87 -10.07
N ILE A 254 6.72 18.79 -8.81
CA ILE A 254 6.96 17.52 -8.14
C ILE A 254 5.65 17.02 -7.53
N THR A 255 5.17 15.87 -8.00
CA THR A 255 4.00 15.21 -7.43
C THR A 255 4.30 14.73 -6.01
N ASP A 256 3.41 15.03 -5.07
CA ASP A 256 3.53 14.61 -3.68
C ASP A 256 2.16 14.58 -2.99
N ILE A 257 2.07 13.88 -1.86
CA ILE A 257 0.84 13.73 -1.09
C ILE A 257 1.11 13.91 0.40
N ASP A 258 0.11 14.42 1.13
CA ASP A 258 0.12 14.47 2.59
C ASP A 258 -0.84 13.46 3.20
N LYS A 259 -0.85 13.37 4.54
CA LYS A 259 -1.73 12.47 5.28
C LYS A 259 -3.21 12.74 4.99
N SER A 260 -3.62 14.00 4.81
CA SER A 260 -5.01 14.35 4.52
C SER A 260 -5.41 13.88 3.12
N TRP A 261 -4.52 14.02 2.14
CA TRP A 261 -4.73 13.51 0.80
C TRP A 261 -4.85 11.98 0.80
N VAL A 262 -3.98 11.28 1.53
CA VAL A 262 -4.04 9.81 1.67
C VAL A 262 -5.40 9.35 2.20
N SER A 263 -5.96 10.03 3.21
CA SER A 263 -7.25 9.65 3.80
C SER A 263 -8.46 10.04 2.94
N SER A 264 -8.38 11.18 2.24
CA SER A 264 -9.53 11.77 1.52
C SER A 264 -9.61 11.42 0.03
N SER A 265 -8.52 10.97 -0.59
CA SER A 265 -8.43 10.89 -2.06
C SER A 265 -7.96 9.54 -2.60
N THR A 266 -7.37 8.66 -1.79
CA THR A 266 -6.77 7.40 -2.27
C THR A 266 -7.78 6.49 -2.99
N PHE A 267 -8.97 6.26 -2.43
CA PHE A 267 -9.97 5.36 -3.03
C PHE A 267 -10.63 6.00 -4.26
N THR A 268 -10.77 7.32 -4.24
CA THR A 268 -11.19 8.10 -5.41
C THR A 268 -10.18 8.01 -6.55
N LEU A 269 -8.88 8.06 -6.25
CA LEU A 269 -7.86 7.84 -7.26
C LEU A 269 -7.91 6.39 -7.77
N PHE A 270 -7.90 5.41 -6.88
CA PHE A 270 -7.94 3.99 -7.25
C PHE A 270 -9.12 3.67 -8.17
N SER A 271 -10.32 4.13 -7.83
CA SER A 271 -11.52 3.93 -8.65
C SER A 271 -11.41 4.54 -10.05
N LYS A 272 -10.89 5.76 -10.16
CA LYS A 272 -10.64 6.42 -11.46
C LYS A 272 -9.63 5.70 -12.34
N LEU A 273 -8.68 4.99 -11.73
CA LEU A 273 -7.65 4.25 -12.45
C LEU A 273 -8.14 2.87 -12.89
N PHE A 274 -8.81 2.12 -12.00
CA PHE A 274 -9.01 0.69 -12.19
C PHE A 274 -10.46 0.25 -12.37
N LEU A 275 -11.44 1.12 -12.11
CA LEU A 275 -12.86 0.79 -12.27
C LEU A 275 -13.44 1.45 -13.52
N LYS A 276 -14.21 0.68 -14.29
CA LYS A 276 -14.94 1.18 -15.47
C LYS A 276 -16.11 2.08 -15.07
N ALA A 277 -16.79 1.73 -13.98
CA ALA A 277 -17.91 2.47 -13.43
C ALA A 277 -17.85 2.36 -11.91
N PHE A 278 -18.20 3.46 -11.25
CA PHE A 278 -18.31 3.53 -9.79
C PHE A 278 -19.30 4.64 -9.43
N GLN A 279 -19.82 4.57 -8.21
CA GLN A 279 -20.69 5.61 -7.65
C GLN A 279 -20.06 6.17 -6.37
N SER A 280 -20.16 7.48 -6.15
CA SER A 280 -19.72 8.04 -4.87
C SER A 280 -20.73 7.67 -3.77
N LEU A 281 -20.23 7.29 -2.59
CA LEU A 281 -21.05 7.08 -1.41
C LEU A 281 -21.94 8.31 -1.13
N ASN A 282 -21.42 9.52 -1.40
CA ASN A 282 -22.15 10.75 -1.14
C ASN A 282 -23.37 10.98 -2.04
N GLU A 283 -23.41 10.34 -3.21
CA GLU A 283 -24.50 10.44 -4.18
C GLU A 283 -25.65 9.47 -3.89
N LEU A 284 -25.45 8.52 -2.97
CA LEU A 284 -26.49 7.55 -2.61
C LEU A 284 -27.58 8.17 -1.73
N PRO A 285 -28.82 7.65 -1.76
CA PRO A 285 -29.83 7.99 -0.76
C PRO A 285 -29.35 7.67 0.66
N PHE A 286 -29.72 8.49 1.64
CA PHE A 286 -29.23 8.34 3.02
C PHE A 286 -29.44 6.92 3.59
N ASN A 287 -30.63 6.34 3.42
CA ASN A 287 -30.92 4.98 3.90
C ASN A 287 -30.02 3.91 3.26
N GLU A 288 -29.66 4.09 1.98
CA GLU A 288 -28.75 3.21 1.24
C GLU A 288 -27.32 3.32 1.82
N LYS A 289 -26.85 4.56 2.10
CA LYS A 289 -25.54 4.79 2.75
C LYS A 289 -25.46 4.06 4.08
N ILE A 290 -26.45 4.27 4.95
CA ILE A 290 -26.51 3.65 6.29
C ILE A 290 -26.51 2.13 6.19
N ARG A 291 -27.31 1.57 5.28
CA ARG A 291 -27.39 0.11 5.07
C ARG A 291 -26.03 -0.46 4.66
N LEU A 292 -25.40 0.11 3.64
CA LEU A 292 -24.14 -0.41 3.10
C LEU A 292 -22.98 -0.25 4.08
N VAL A 293 -22.82 0.94 4.66
CA VAL A 293 -21.80 1.20 5.68
C VAL A 293 -22.02 0.33 6.91
N GLY A 294 -23.28 0.16 7.35
CA GLY A 294 -23.64 -0.71 8.46
C GLY A 294 -23.30 -2.19 8.21
N ILE A 295 -23.55 -2.71 7.00
CA ILE A 295 -23.13 -4.07 6.61
C ILE A 295 -21.61 -4.19 6.69
N SER A 296 -20.87 -3.26 6.09
CA SER A 296 -19.40 -3.30 6.06
C SER A 296 -18.79 -3.15 7.45
N LEU A 297 -19.34 -2.31 8.33
CA LEU A 297 -18.94 -2.24 9.75
C LEU A 297 -19.27 -3.53 10.51
N GLY A 298 -20.39 -4.17 10.18
CA GLY A 298 -20.75 -5.49 10.68
C GLY A 298 -19.67 -6.54 10.37
N LYS A 299 -19.15 -6.54 9.14
CA LYS A 299 -18.02 -7.39 8.74
C LYS A 299 -16.71 -6.97 9.40
N SER A 300 -16.43 -5.66 9.50
CA SER A 300 -15.18 -5.14 10.05
C SER A 300 -14.96 -5.54 11.51
N LEU A 301 -16.04 -5.73 12.29
CA LEU A 301 -15.99 -6.27 13.65
C LEU A 301 -15.33 -7.65 13.74
N SER A 302 -15.53 -8.49 12.73
CA SER A 302 -14.93 -9.82 12.67
C SER A 302 -13.52 -9.81 12.09
N ALA A 303 -13.25 -8.86 11.17
CA ALA A 303 -11.98 -8.73 10.50
C ALA A 303 -10.91 -8.06 11.37
N VAL A 304 -11.26 -6.96 12.05
CA VAL A 304 -10.33 -6.19 12.88
C VAL A 304 -10.38 -6.75 14.29
N LYS A 305 -9.34 -7.49 14.69
CA LYS A 305 -9.23 -7.99 16.07
C LYS A 305 -9.33 -6.85 17.08
N SER A 306 -10.44 -6.80 17.81
CA SER A 306 -10.69 -5.85 18.89
C SER A 306 -10.34 -6.44 20.25
N SER A 307 -9.82 -5.62 21.15
CA SER A 307 -9.63 -6.01 22.56
C SER A 307 -10.92 -6.04 23.38
N SER A 308 -12.03 -5.49 22.85
CA SER A 308 -13.33 -5.49 23.52
C SER A 308 -14.47 -5.59 22.51
N LEU A 309 -15.55 -6.29 22.87
CA LEU A 309 -16.73 -6.47 22.01
C LEU A 309 -17.41 -5.17 21.56
N PHE A 310 -17.18 -4.06 22.28
CA PHE A 310 -17.89 -2.79 22.08
C PHE A 310 -17.01 -1.66 21.57
N LYS A 311 -15.71 -1.89 21.33
CA LYS A 311 -14.79 -0.88 20.80
C LYS A 311 -13.87 -1.50 19.76
N ILE A 312 -13.93 -0.97 18.54
CA ILE A 312 -13.05 -1.37 17.45
C ILE A 312 -12.12 -0.21 17.04
N PRO A 313 -10.86 -0.49 16.68
CA PRO A 313 -9.94 0.53 16.16
C PRO A 313 -10.55 1.28 14.97
N ALA A 314 -10.65 2.61 15.06
CA ALA A 314 -11.38 3.38 14.06
C ALA A 314 -10.66 3.39 12.71
N PHE A 315 -9.33 3.57 12.69
CA PHE A 315 -8.55 3.67 11.47
C PHE A 315 -8.68 2.40 10.60
N GLU A 316 -8.44 1.23 11.18
CA GLU A 316 -8.52 -0.05 10.47
C GLU A 316 -9.96 -0.39 10.08
N SER A 317 -10.94 -0.04 10.91
CA SER A 317 -12.36 -0.29 10.58
C SER A 317 -12.84 0.59 9.43
N VAL A 318 -12.47 1.87 9.41
CA VAL A 318 -12.81 2.79 8.32
C VAL A 318 -12.08 2.37 7.03
N LEU A 319 -10.80 2.00 7.12
CA LEU A 319 -10.05 1.45 5.99
C LEU A 319 -10.73 0.20 5.41
N PHE A 320 -11.16 -0.73 6.28
CA PHE A 320 -11.87 -1.93 5.86
C PHE A 320 -13.16 -1.58 5.12
N VAL A 321 -13.96 -0.65 5.66
CA VAL A 321 -15.22 -0.22 5.04
C VAL A 321 -14.98 0.39 3.66
N CYS A 322 -13.99 1.27 3.51
CA CYS A 322 -13.66 1.88 2.22
C CYS A 322 -13.29 0.81 1.17
N ILE A 323 -12.48 -0.18 1.56
CA ILE A 323 -12.08 -1.27 0.65
C ILE A 323 -13.27 -2.19 0.33
N ASP A 324 -14.06 -2.61 1.33
CA ASP A 324 -15.20 -3.51 1.12
C ASP A 324 -16.26 -2.87 0.21
N LEU A 325 -16.62 -1.61 0.43
CA LEU A 325 -17.58 -0.90 -0.43
C LEU A 325 -17.06 -0.80 -1.87
N LEU A 326 -15.77 -0.50 -2.03
CA LEU A 326 -15.17 -0.38 -3.35
C LEU A 326 -15.11 -1.71 -4.08
N SER A 327 -14.63 -2.78 -3.42
CA SER A 327 -14.43 -4.08 -4.04
C SER A 327 -15.73 -4.85 -4.24
N SER A 328 -16.67 -4.74 -3.31
CA SER A 328 -17.91 -5.55 -3.29
C SER A 328 -19.06 -4.84 -3.99
N ASN A 329 -19.09 -3.51 -4.00
CA ASN A 329 -20.22 -2.74 -4.51
C ASN A 329 -19.85 -1.68 -5.57
N SER A 330 -18.56 -1.52 -5.90
CA SER A 330 -18.08 -0.43 -6.77
C SER A 330 -18.49 0.96 -6.25
N ILE A 331 -18.57 1.10 -4.92
CA ILE A 331 -18.92 2.35 -4.24
C ILE A 331 -17.66 2.96 -3.67
N VAL A 332 -17.41 4.22 -4.03
CA VAL A 332 -16.24 4.97 -3.55
C VAL A 332 -16.61 5.73 -2.29
N ALA A 333 -15.94 5.39 -1.21
CA ALA A 333 -15.93 6.16 0.02
C ALA A 333 -14.48 6.41 0.44
N ASN A 334 -14.22 7.60 0.96
CA ASN A 334 -12.97 7.96 1.61
C ASN A 334 -13.18 8.02 3.12
N PHE A 335 -12.09 8.20 3.87
CA PHE A 335 -12.17 8.20 5.33
C PHE A 335 -13.13 9.27 5.85
N ASP A 336 -13.08 10.47 5.27
CA ASP A 336 -13.89 11.60 5.71
C ASP A 336 -15.39 11.33 5.51
N ASP A 337 -15.77 10.62 4.44
CA ASP A 337 -17.16 10.24 4.16
C ASP A 337 -17.71 9.30 5.25
N ILE A 338 -16.89 8.33 5.68
CA ILE A 338 -17.26 7.39 6.75
C ILE A 338 -17.23 8.04 8.12
N HIS A 339 -16.25 8.92 8.37
CA HIS A 339 -16.15 9.68 9.62
C HIS A 339 -17.38 10.55 9.84
N LEU A 340 -17.83 11.28 8.81
CA LEU A 340 -19.02 12.12 8.90
C LEU A 340 -20.26 11.33 9.33
N LEU A 341 -20.50 10.16 8.72
CA LEU A 341 -21.60 9.27 9.11
C LEU A 341 -21.47 8.78 10.56
N LEU A 342 -20.26 8.41 10.99
CA LEU A 342 -20.00 7.90 12.33
C LEU A 342 -20.03 8.97 13.43
N ASP A 343 -19.76 10.23 13.09
CA ASP A 343 -19.88 11.37 14.01
C ASP A 343 -21.35 11.63 14.36
N ASP A 344 -22.25 11.54 13.37
CA ASP A 344 -23.70 11.60 13.57
C ASP A 344 -24.25 10.34 14.26
N GLY A 345 -23.51 9.23 14.12
CA GLY A 345 -23.89 7.92 14.63
C GLY A 345 -24.90 7.23 13.71
N ILE A 346 -24.66 5.95 13.43
CA ILE A 346 -25.50 5.17 12.51
C ILE A 346 -26.05 3.92 13.19
N SER A 347 -27.30 3.58 12.89
CA SER A 347 -27.97 2.41 13.43
C SER A 347 -28.29 1.42 12.32
N TYR A 348 -27.80 0.18 12.44
CA TYR A 348 -28.04 -0.89 11.47
C TYR A 348 -27.94 -2.27 12.13
N GLY A 349 -28.84 -3.18 11.76
CA GLY A 349 -28.79 -4.58 12.21
C GLY A 349 -28.82 -4.76 13.73
N GLY A 350 -29.64 -3.97 14.44
CA GLY A 350 -29.74 -4.00 15.91
C GLY A 350 -28.52 -3.42 16.65
N ARG A 351 -27.62 -2.73 15.93
CA ARG A 351 -26.43 -2.09 16.48
C ARG A 351 -26.42 -0.60 16.16
N HIS A 352 -25.91 0.19 17.09
CA HIS A 352 -25.58 1.58 16.90
C HIS A 352 -24.05 1.75 16.89
N TYR A 353 -23.54 2.43 15.88
CA TYR A 353 -22.13 2.69 15.64
C TYR A 353 -21.87 4.19 15.75
N SER A 354 -20.91 4.59 16.56
CA SER A 354 -20.47 5.98 16.63
C SER A 354 -18.97 6.06 16.85
N ILE A 355 -18.32 7.09 16.33
CA ILE A 355 -16.88 7.26 16.51
C ILE A 355 -16.55 8.08 17.77
N LYS A 356 -15.47 7.70 18.44
CA LYS A 356 -14.82 8.48 19.49
C LYS A 356 -13.43 8.87 19.03
N SER A 357 -13.32 10.11 18.55
CA SER A 357 -12.06 10.71 18.12
C SER A 357 -11.18 11.03 19.32
N LYS A 358 -9.91 10.64 19.24
CA LYS A 358 -8.85 10.96 20.21
C LYS A 358 -7.75 11.79 19.55
N GLY A 359 -6.88 12.38 20.37
CA GLY A 359 -5.77 13.22 19.87
C GLY A 359 -4.82 12.48 18.92
N ARG A 360 -4.74 11.14 19.02
CA ARG A 360 -4.03 10.30 18.06
C ARG A 360 -4.99 9.38 17.31
N ALA A 361 -4.75 9.19 16.01
CA ALA A 361 -5.59 8.37 15.15
C ALA A 361 -5.67 6.91 15.62
N ASN A 362 -4.55 6.34 16.10
CA ASN A 362 -4.48 4.98 16.64
C ASN A 362 -5.17 4.80 18.01
N GLU A 363 -5.53 5.89 18.67
CA GLU A 363 -6.31 5.88 19.92
C GLU A 363 -7.82 6.07 19.66
N SER A 364 -8.19 6.43 18.43
CA SER A 364 -9.59 6.60 18.05
C SER A 364 -10.25 5.24 17.84
N TYR A 365 -11.51 5.13 18.26
CA TYR A 365 -12.27 3.88 18.18
C TYR A 365 -13.72 4.13 17.81
N ILE A 366 -14.36 3.13 17.21
CA ILE A 366 -15.80 3.09 16.97
C ILE A 366 -16.43 2.33 18.14
N THR A 367 -17.38 2.97 18.82
CA THR A 367 -18.24 2.33 19.81
C THR A 367 -19.38 1.60 19.14
N VAL A 368 -19.65 0.38 19.60
CA VAL A 368 -20.80 -0.42 19.16
C VAL A 368 -21.71 -0.62 20.36
N THR A 369 -22.98 -0.24 20.23
CA THR A 369 -24.01 -0.43 21.26
C THR A 369 -25.15 -1.27 20.69
N LEU A 370 -25.65 -2.23 21.45
CA LEU A 370 -26.82 -3.02 21.04
C LEU A 370 -28.08 -2.19 21.27
N LEU A 371 -28.93 -2.10 20.25
CA LEU A 371 -30.25 -1.49 20.37
C LEU A 371 -31.20 -2.54 20.96
N GLN A 372 -31.91 -2.15 22.02
CA GLN A 372 -32.92 -3.00 22.68
C GLN A 372 -34.21 -3.04 21.89
#